data_AF-A0A975MIC3-F1
#
_entry.id   AF-A0A975MIC3-F1
#
_cell.length_a   1.000
_cell.length_b   1.000
_cell.length_c   1.000
_cell.angle_alpha   90.00
_cell.angle_beta   90.00
_cell.angle_gamma   90.00
#
_symmetry.space_group_name_H-M   'P 1'
#
loop_
_entity.id
_entity.type
_entity.pdbx_description
1 polymer ?
#
loop_
_entity_poly.entity_id
_entity_poly.type
_entity_poly.pdbx_seq_one_letter_code
_entity_poly.pdbx_strand_id
1 'polypeptide(L)'
;METPGTVRPAASVEPAQWLMSDALDDWSETVRWGPRGFEVYARVDFDARDGHDDEADPERLLTALLPTLADHTSTPDECFAAVWEGRSGPDTPLLEAPVVDLPERRMFLFEVASRDLRDVPALAWSGDDLVDHGPAPDLAWPADRAWLVAWDVDEALAFTIACSERAYAALTAALPDRVRRAQRGDPEPLYAPGGHGEPIDPRALGEPVPAGDPGFMRYAGLGLLGGFGIGGLSDGG
;
A
#
# COMPACT_ATOMS: atom_id res chain seq x y z
N MET A 1 -13.02 4.83 -26.08
CA MET A 1 -13.63 4.45 -24.79
C MET A 1 -13.19 3.02 -24.54
N GLU A 2 -11.99 2.87 -23.98
CA GLU A 2 -11.46 1.56 -23.61
C GLU A 2 -12.26 1.07 -22.40
N THR A 3 -12.67 -0.19 -22.44
CA THR A 3 -13.41 -0.82 -21.34
C THR A 3 -12.45 -0.96 -20.16
N PRO A 4 -12.79 -0.51 -18.93
CA PRO A 4 -11.94 -0.74 -17.77
C PRO A 4 -11.66 -2.25 -17.65
N GLY A 5 -10.40 -2.62 -17.42
CA GLY A 5 -10.05 -4.02 -17.30
C GLY A 5 -10.79 -4.67 -16.14
N THR A 6 -11.16 -5.93 -16.30
CA THR A 6 -11.88 -6.67 -15.26
C THR A 6 -10.87 -7.20 -14.24
N VAL A 7 -10.86 -6.61 -13.03
CA VAL A 7 -10.23 -7.23 -11.86
C VAL A 7 -11.00 -8.50 -11.52
N ARG A 8 -10.29 -9.60 -11.26
CA ARG A 8 -10.89 -10.88 -10.90
C ARG A 8 -10.12 -11.53 -9.75
N PRO A 9 -10.77 -12.35 -8.91
CA PRO A 9 -10.04 -13.22 -7.99
C PRO A 9 -9.02 -14.06 -8.77
N ALA A 10 -7.84 -14.25 -8.20
CA ALA A 10 -6.87 -15.18 -8.78
C ALA A 10 -7.43 -16.62 -8.75
N ALA A 11 -7.00 -17.46 -9.69
CA ALA A 11 -7.44 -18.85 -9.72
C ALA A 11 -6.89 -19.69 -8.53
N SER A 12 -5.73 -19.30 -7.98
CA SER A 12 -5.10 -19.93 -6.82
C SER A 12 -4.07 -19.01 -6.17
N VAL A 13 -3.50 -19.44 -5.04
CA VAL A 13 -2.40 -18.72 -4.35
C VAL A 13 -1.01 -18.94 -5.00
N GLU A 14 -0.90 -19.84 -5.97
CA GLU A 14 0.39 -20.22 -6.60
C GLU A 14 1.24 -19.01 -7.04
N PRO A 15 0.68 -17.96 -7.68
CA PRO A 15 1.44 -16.80 -8.14
C PRO A 15 2.12 -16.00 -7.01
N ALA A 16 1.68 -16.18 -5.75
CA ALA A 16 2.20 -15.51 -4.57
C ALA A 16 3.14 -16.37 -3.70
N GLN A 17 3.31 -17.67 -4.00
CA GLN A 17 4.09 -18.59 -3.14
C GLN A 17 5.53 -18.15 -2.90
N TRP A 18 6.13 -17.48 -3.88
CA TRP A 18 7.48 -16.94 -3.79
C TRP A 18 7.62 -15.81 -2.75
N LEU A 19 6.55 -15.02 -2.54
CA LEU A 19 6.50 -13.98 -1.49
C LEU A 19 6.41 -14.62 -0.11
N MET A 20 5.55 -15.62 0.02
CA MET A 20 5.27 -16.29 1.29
C MET A 20 6.54 -16.91 1.89
N SER A 21 7.45 -17.40 1.04
CA SER A 21 8.71 -17.98 1.51
C SER A 21 9.62 -16.95 2.22
N ASP A 22 9.70 -15.72 1.72
CA ASP A 22 10.48 -14.63 2.35
C ASP A 22 9.76 -14.06 3.58
N ALA A 23 8.43 -13.97 3.52
CA ALA A 23 7.62 -13.44 4.62
C ALA A 23 7.60 -14.33 5.88
N LEU A 24 7.93 -15.62 5.73
CA LEU A 24 8.12 -16.50 6.88
C LEU A 24 9.34 -16.11 7.72
N ASP A 25 10.36 -15.49 7.11
CA ASP A 25 11.54 -15.01 7.83
C ASP A 25 11.28 -13.64 8.46
N ASP A 26 10.67 -12.71 7.70
CA ASP A 26 10.35 -11.36 8.18
C ASP A 26 9.19 -10.75 7.38
N TRP A 27 7.96 -11.01 7.86
CA TRP A 27 6.75 -10.52 7.20
C TRP A 27 6.72 -9.00 7.06
N SER A 28 7.20 -8.29 8.09
CA SER A 28 7.15 -6.82 8.16
C SER A 28 8.01 -6.17 7.10
N GLU A 29 9.18 -6.74 6.86
CA GLU A 29 10.07 -6.32 5.79
C GLU A 29 9.51 -6.68 4.40
N THR A 30 8.89 -7.85 4.25
CA THR A 30 8.32 -8.27 2.95
C THR A 30 7.17 -7.36 2.52
N VAL A 31 6.27 -6.98 3.42
CA VAL A 31 5.13 -6.11 3.08
C VAL A 31 5.56 -4.66 2.84
N ARG A 32 6.68 -4.24 3.43
CA ARG A 32 7.24 -2.89 3.29
C ARG A 32 8.11 -2.72 2.04
N TRP A 33 8.96 -3.70 1.76
CA TRP A 33 10.01 -3.60 0.73
C TRP A 33 9.82 -4.55 -0.44
N GLY A 34 9.03 -5.60 -0.25
CA GLY A 34 9.02 -6.77 -1.12
C GLY A 34 10.04 -7.85 -0.70
N PRO A 35 9.99 -9.00 -1.38
CA PRO A 35 10.87 -10.12 -1.12
C PRO A 35 12.27 -9.88 -1.68
N ARG A 36 13.24 -10.64 -1.19
CA ARG A 36 14.64 -10.57 -1.66
C ARG A 36 14.78 -10.96 -3.14
N GLY A 37 15.83 -10.45 -3.78
CA GLY A 37 16.26 -10.89 -5.12
C GLY A 37 16.21 -9.84 -6.24
N PHE A 38 15.61 -8.68 -6.00
CA PHE A 38 15.64 -7.56 -6.94
C PHE A 38 16.98 -6.80 -6.91
N GLU A 39 17.35 -6.20 -8.04
CA GLU A 39 18.60 -5.42 -8.18
C GLU A 39 18.53 -4.08 -7.43
N VAL A 40 17.35 -3.46 -7.42
CA VAL A 40 17.09 -2.15 -6.83
C VAL A 40 15.80 -2.18 -6.02
N TYR A 41 15.84 -1.59 -4.82
CA TYR A 41 14.66 -1.17 -4.07
C TYR A 41 14.60 0.35 -4.15
N ALA A 42 13.56 0.85 -4.81
CA ALA A 42 13.31 2.26 -4.98
C ALA A 42 12.22 2.72 -4.02
N ARG A 43 12.41 3.84 -3.36
CA ARG A 43 11.39 4.50 -2.56
C ARG A 43 10.80 5.65 -3.37
N VAL A 44 9.48 5.71 -3.40
CA VAL A 44 8.70 6.76 -4.07
C VAL A 44 8.03 7.59 -2.98
N ASP A 45 8.56 8.77 -2.71
CA ASP A 45 8.11 9.60 -1.59
C ASP A 45 6.90 10.46 -1.96
N PHE A 46 5.95 10.55 -1.03
CA PHE A 46 4.68 11.27 -1.20
C PHE A 46 4.86 12.78 -1.16
N ASP A 47 5.98 13.25 -0.60
CA ASP A 47 6.43 14.64 -0.63
C ASP A 47 7.65 14.81 -1.54
N ALA A 48 7.73 15.95 -2.23
CA ALA A 48 8.84 16.22 -3.14
C ALA A 48 10.09 16.51 -2.32
N ARG A 49 11.22 15.93 -2.73
CA ARG A 49 12.50 16.22 -2.08
C ARG A 49 12.96 17.66 -2.22
N ASP A 50 12.50 18.36 -3.25
CA ASP A 50 12.86 19.75 -3.49
C ASP A 50 12.13 20.74 -2.56
N GLY A 51 11.24 20.23 -1.69
CA GLY A 51 10.59 21.01 -0.64
C GLY A 51 9.45 21.88 -1.14
N HIS A 52 8.94 21.65 -2.36
CA HIS A 52 7.66 22.22 -2.75
C HIS A 52 6.53 21.55 -1.98
N ASP A 53 5.64 22.38 -1.42
CA ASP A 53 4.45 22.02 -0.62
C ASP A 53 3.34 21.38 -1.49
N ASP A 54 3.75 20.63 -2.52
CA ASP A 54 2.89 19.82 -3.35
C ASP A 54 2.80 18.43 -2.69
N GLU A 55 1.97 18.32 -1.65
CA GLU A 55 1.53 17.04 -1.11
C GLU A 55 0.90 16.27 -2.27
N ALA A 56 1.65 15.29 -2.80
CA ALA A 56 1.22 14.57 -3.97
C ALA A 56 0.30 13.45 -3.51
N ASP A 57 -0.89 13.41 -4.10
CA ASP A 57 -1.79 12.28 -4.01
C ASP A 57 -1.01 10.98 -4.36
N PRO A 58 -0.72 10.10 -3.36
CA PRO A 58 0.12 8.93 -3.57
C PRO A 58 -0.42 7.99 -4.67
N GLU A 59 -1.74 8.01 -4.88
CA GLU A 59 -2.42 7.29 -5.96
C GLU A 59 -1.99 7.75 -7.34
N ARG A 60 -1.87 9.07 -7.50
CA ARG A 60 -1.44 9.67 -8.76
C ARG A 60 0.00 9.36 -9.04
N LEU A 61 0.83 9.24 -8.00
CA LEU A 61 2.21 8.78 -8.15
C LEU A 61 2.24 7.35 -8.67
N LEU A 62 1.51 6.42 -8.06
CA LEU A 62 1.44 5.04 -8.57
C LEU A 62 0.91 5.02 -10.01
N THR A 63 -0.21 5.69 -10.27
CA THR A 63 -0.84 5.78 -11.60
C THR A 63 0.13 6.31 -12.65
N ALA A 64 0.94 7.32 -12.32
CA ALA A 64 1.94 7.88 -13.23
C ALA A 64 3.10 6.91 -13.52
N LEU A 65 3.41 5.98 -12.61
CA LEU A 65 4.47 5.00 -12.78
C LEU A 65 4.03 3.71 -13.48
N LEU A 66 2.73 3.37 -13.46
CA LEU A 66 2.19 2.14 -14.08
C LEU A 66 2.58 1.99 -15.56
N PRO A 67 2.54 3.01 -16.44
CA PRO A 67 3.00 2.87 -17.82
C PRO A 67 4.49 2.51 -17.92
N THR A 68 5.32 3.10 -17.07
CA THR A 68 6.76 2.80 -17.03
C THR A 68 7.01 1.37 -16.55
N LEU A 69 6.27 0.90 -15.56
CA LEU A 69 6.35 -0.48 -15.08
C LEU A 69 5.87 -1.47 -16.16
N ALA A 70 4.82 -1.13 -16.91
CA ALA A 70 4.30 -1.95 -18.01
C ALA A 70 5.35 -2.14 -19.13
N ASP A 71 6.13 -1.11 -19.46
CA ASP A 71 7.21 -1.18 -20.45
C ASP A 71 8.43 -2.02 -19.99
N HIS A 72 8.46 -2.40 -18.72
CA HIS A 72 9.56 -3.13 -18.09
C HIS A 72 9.17 -4.53 -17.59
N THR A 73 8.09 -5.08 -18.13
CA THR A 73 7.68 -6.48 -17.98
C THR A 73 7.30 -7.06 -19.34
N SER A 74 7.46 -8.37 -19.49
CA SER A 74 6.95 -9.14 -20.62
C SER A 74 5.48 -9.55 -20.46
N THR A 75 4.89 -9.36 -19.27
CA THR A 75 3.53 -9.77 -18.92
C THR A 75 2.70 -8.61 -18.31
N PRO A 76 2.55 -7.46 -19.00
CA PRO A 76 1.86 -6.30 -18.43
C PRO A 76 0.35 -6.52 -18.23
N ASP A 77 -0.29 -7.36 -19.06
CA ASP A 77 -1.73 -7.69 -18.93
C ASP A 77 -1.99 -8.85 -17.95
N GLU A 78 -0.94 -9.46 -17.38
CA GLU A 78 -1.02 -10.56 -16.42
C GLU A 78 -0.29 -10.17 -15.13
N CYS A 79 -0.89 -9.26 -14.36
CA CYS A 79 -0.41 -8.87 -13.04
C CYS A 79 -1.26 -9.46 -11.94
N PHE A 80 -0.66 -9.49 -10.75
CA PHE A 80 -1.27 -9.91 -9.50
C PHE A 80 -1.24 -8.76 -8.51
N ALA A 81 -2.29 -8.66 -7.71
CA ALA A 81 -2.44 -7.68 -6.65
C ALA A 81 -2.93 -8.38 -5.39
N ALA A 82 -2.19 -8.21 -4.28
CA ALA A 82 -2.57 -8.70 -2.97
C ALA A 82 -3.05 -7.53 -2.12
N VAL A 83 -4.25 -7.65 -1.56
CA VAL A 83 -4.91 -6.60 -0.78
C VAL A 83 -5.20 -7.12 0.63
N TRP A 84 -4.75 -6.38 1.65
CA TRP A 84 -4.89 -6.77 3.05
C TRP A 84 -6.36 -6.79 3.50
N GLU A 85 -6.75 -7.85 4.20
CA GLU A 85 -8.14 -8.03 4.67
C GLU A 85 -8.60 -6.93 5.65
N GLY A 86 -7.66 -6.29 6.35
CA GLY A 86 -7.96 -5.23 7.32
C GLY A 86 -8.38 -3.89 6.72
N ARG A 87 -8.32 -3.74 5.39
CA ARG A 87 -8.85 -2.56 4.68
C ARG A 87 -10.37 -2.61 4.48
N SER A 88 -11.04 -3.74 4.77
CA SER A 88 -12.52 -3.83 4.79
C SER A 88 -13.12 -3.30 6.10
N GLY A 89 -14.29 -2.67 6.00
CA GLY A 89 -15.17 -2.50 7.17
C GLY A 89 -15.78 -3.83 7.62
N PRO A 90 -16.29 -3.93 8.86
CA PRO A 90 -16.84 -5.17 9.43
C PRO A 90 -18.01 -5.77 8.64
N ASP A 91 -18.73 -4.94 7.86
CA ASP A 91 -19.92 -5.34 7.10
C ASP A 91 -19.67 -5.38 5.58
N THR A 92 -18.43 -5.18 5.13
CA THR A 92 -18.09 -5.12 3.71
C THR A 92 -18.05 -6.53 3.08
N PRO A 93 -18.85 -6.81 2.04
CA PRO A 93 -18.78 -8.07 1.33
C PRO A 93 -17.41 -8.26 0.66
N LEU A 94 -16.71 -9.30 1.09
CA LEU A 94 -15.44 -9.73 0.49
C LEU A 94 -15.71 -10.57 -0.75
N LEU A 95 -15.00 -10.28 -1.84
CA LEU A 95 -14.96 -11.20 -2.98
C LEU A 95 -14.30 -12.51 -2.54
N GLU A 96 -14.88 -13.66 -2.88
CA GLU A 96 -14.22 -14.95 -2.64
C GLU A 96 -12.95 -15.04 -3.51
N ALA A 97 -11.79 -14.87 -2.86
CA ALA A 97 -10.49 -14.90 -3.51
C ALA A 97 -9.49 -15.77 -2.73
N PRO A 98 -8.48 -16.35 -3.40
CA PRO A 98 -7.39 -17.03 -2.71
C PRO A 98 -6.69 -16.11 -1.71
N VAL A 99 -6.30 -16.66 -0.57
CA VAL A 99 -5.66 -15.91 0.51
C VAL A 99 -4.15 -16.18 0.51
N VAL A 100 -3.36 -15.12 0.43
CA VAL A 100 -1.92 -15.12 0.72
C VAL A 100 -1.77 -14.97 2.24
N ASP A 101 -1.40 -16.06 2.90
CA ASP A 101 -1.28 -16.12 4.35
C ASP A 101 0.12 -15.65 4.79
N LEU A 102 0.30 -14.34 4.87
CA LEU A 102 1.48 -13.73 5.47
C LEU A 102 1.22 -13.49 6.97
N PRO A 103 2.20 -13.74 7.86
CA PRO A 103 2.04 -13.43 9.28
C PRO A 103 1.58 -11.98 9.49
N GLU A 104 0.57 -11.77 10.34
CA GLU A 104 -0.07 -10.47 10.62
C GLU A 104 -0.68 -9.73 9.41
N ARG A 105 -0.54 -10.26 8.19
CA ARG A 105 -0.92 -9.58 6.95
C ARG A 105 -1.56 -10.54 5.94
N ARG A 106 -2.65 -11.18 6.33
CA ARG A 106 -3.48 -12.00 5.44
C ARG A 106 -4.07 -11.13 4.31
N MET A 107 -3.82 -11.52 3.06
CA MET A 107 -4.21 -10.73 1.88
C MET A 107 -5.03 -11.55 0.89
N PHE A 108 -6.01 -10.93 0.25
CA PHE A 108 -6.75 -11.50 -0.88
C PHE A 108 -6.01 -11.25 -2.18
N LEU A 109 -5.93 -12.28 -3.04
CA LEU A 109 -5.17 -12.24 -4.29
C LEU A 109 -6.09 -12.06 -5.51
N PHE A 110 -5.75 -11.08 -6.34
CA PHE A 110 -6.46 -10.73 -7.56
C PHE A 110 -5.54 -10.78 -8.77
N GLU A 111 -6.13 -11.05 -9.93
CA GLU A 111 -5.52 -10.91 -11.25
C GLU A 111 -6.05 -9.66 -11.93
N VAL A 112 -5.15 -8.91 -12.57
CA VAL A 112 -5.44 -7.59 -13.14
C VAL A 112 -4.39 -7.21 -14.18
N ALA A 113 -4.72 -6.33 -15.13
CA ALA A 113 -3.72 -5.71 -16.00
C ALA A 113 -2.99 -4.58 -15.24
N SER A 114 -1.73 -4.33 -15.57
CA SER A 114 -0.91 -3.33 -14.88
C SER A 114 -1.57 -1.95 -14.83
N ARG A 115 -2.25 -1.54 -15.92
CA ARG A 115 -2.96 -0.26 -16.03
C ARG A 115 -4.13 -0.08 -15.05
N ASP A 116 -4.70 -1.19 -14.57
CA ASP A 116 -5.89 -1.20 -13.72
C ASP A 116 -5.53 -1.49 -12.25
N LEU A 117 -4.23 -1.61 -11.91
CA LEU A 117 -3.75 -1.99 -10.57
C LEU A 117 -4.27 -1.08 -9.46
N ARG A 118 -4.34 0.23 -9.71
CA ARG A 118 -4.82 1.23 -8.75
C ARG A 118 -6.26 0.97 -8.34
N ASP A 119 -7.10 0.45 -9.23
CA ASP A 119 -8.52 0.29 -8.93
C ASP A 119 -8.82 -1.04 -8.19
N VAL A 120 -7.83 -1.92 -8.00
CA VAL A 120 -8.02 -3.25 -7.40
C VAL A 120 -8.65 -3.20 -6.01
N PRO A 121 -8.20 -2.37 -5.04
CA PRO A 121 -8.80 -2.39 -3.71
C PRO A 121 -10.29 -2.01 -3.74
N ALA A 122 -10.66 -0.99 -4.53
CA ALA A 122 -12.06 -0.61 -4.70
C ALA A 122 -12.92 -1.73 -5.33
N LEU A 123 -12.31 -2.61 -6.12
CA LEU A 123 -12.98 -3.75 -6.76
C LEU A 123 -12.95 -5.03 -5.90
N ALA A 124 -11.98 -5.15 -4.99
CA ALA A 124 -11.86 -6.25 -4.03
C ALA A 124 -13.01 -6.27 -3.02
N TRP A 125 -13.55 -5.10 -2.71
CA TRP A 125 -14.71 -4.95 -1.85
C TRP A 125 -15.94 -4.52 -2.63
N SER A 126 -16.96 -5.37 -2.62
CA SER A 126 -18.22 -5.07 -3.30
C SER A 126 -19.15 -4.33 -2.34
N GLY A 127 -19.09 -3.00 -2.29
CA GLY A 127 -20.06 -2.22 -1.50
C GLY A 127 -19.81 -0.71 -1.48
N ASP A 128 -20.88 0.07 -1.31
CA ASP A 128 -20.85 1.54 -1.16
C ASP A 128 -20.45 1.98 0.27
N ASP A 129 -20.30 1.04 1.22
CA ASP A 129 -20.04 1.29 2.64
C ASP A 129 -18.55 1.12 3.02
N LEU A 130 -17.65 1.63 2.18
CA LEU A 130 -16.20 1.53 2.40
C LEU A 130 -15.70 2.66 3.30
N VAL A 131 -15.02 2.27 4.38
CA VAL A 131 -14.56 3.19 5.44
C VAL A 131 -13.36 4.01 4.99
N ASP A 132 -12.51 3.44 4.14
CA ASP A 132 -11.37 4.11 3.54
C ASP A 132 -10.90 3.29 2.34
N HIS A 133 -10.96 3.85 1.13
CA HIS A 133 -10.32 3.23 -0.03
C HIS A 133 -8.84 3.50 0.10
N GLY A 134 -8.12 2.63 0.80
CA GLY A 134 -6.71 2.43 0.51
C GLY A 134 -6.58 2.13 -0.99
N PRO A 135 -6.09 3.07 -1.80
CA PRO A 135 -6.39 3.13 -3.24
C PRO A 135 -5.36 2.41 -4.10
N ALA A 136 -4.48 1.63 -3.49
CA ALA A 136 -3.51 0.80 -4.15
C ALA A 136 -3.42 -0.54 -3.44
N PRO A 137 -3.08 -1.63 -4.15
CA PRO A 137 -2.84 -2.90 -3.53
C PRO A 137 -1.60 -2.82 -2.62
N ASP A 138 -1.63 -3.54 -1.50
CA ASP A 138 -0.53 -3.62 -0.56
C ASP A 138 0.72 -4.21 -1.22
N LEU A 139 0.54 -5.21 -2.08
CA LEU A 139 1.57 -5.77 -2.94
C LEU A 139 1.06 -5.95 -4.36
N ALA A 140 1.88 -5.64 -5.37
CA ALA A 140 1.55 -5.95 -6.77
C ALA A 140 2.78 -6.33 -7.60
N TRP A 141 2.63 -7.26 -8.53
CA TRP A 141 3.71 -7.74 -9.41
C TRP A 141 3.16 -8.35 -10.70
N PRO A 142 3.92 -8.33 -11.81
CA PRO A 142 3.58 -9.04 -13.04
C PRO A 142 3.90 -10.54 -12.92
N ALA A 143 3.31 -11.38 -13.78
CA ALA A 143 3.55 -12.83 -13.78
C ALA A 143 5.03 -13.20 -13.96
N ASP A 144 5.79 -12.43 -14.73
CA ASP A 144 7.24 -12.61 -14.91
C ASP A 144 8.11 -12.05 -13.76
N ARG A 145 7.49 -11.42 -12.76
CA ARG A 145 8.13 -10.85 -11.56
C ARG A 145 9.24 -9.85 -11.87
N ALA A 146 9.16 -9.14 -12.99
CA ALA A 146 10.17 -8.15 -13.39
C ALA A 146 10.25 -6.94 -12.44
N TRP A 147 9.18 -6.68 -11.68
CA TRP A 147 9.11 -5.65 -10.64
C TRP A 147 8.08 -6.05 -9.57
N LEU A 148 8.11 -5.37 -8.43
CA LEU A 148 7.09 -5.46 -7.40
C LEU A 148 6.86 -4.09 -6.76
N VAL A 149 5.60 -3.72 -6.57
CA VAL A 149 5.17 -2.59 -5.76
C VAL A 149 4.82 -3.10 -4.36
N ALA A 150 5.30 -2.42 -3.33
CA ALA A 150 4.94 -2.68 -1.93
C ALA A 150 4.55 -1.38 -1.25
N TRP A 151 3.30 -1.32 -0.78
CA TRP A 151 2.72 -0.17 -0.10
C TRP A 151 1.91 -0.65 1.11
N ASP A 152 2.65 -0.91 2.17
CA ASP A 152 2.07 -1.27 3.45
C ASP A 152 1.18 -0.13 4.01
N VAL A 153 0.09 -0.48 4.71
CA VAL A 153 -0.84 0.52 5.28
C VAL A 153 -0.18 1.43 6.32
N ASP A 154 0.88 0.96 6.98
CA ASP A 154 1.60 1.72 8.00
C ASP A 154 2.57 2.74 7.37
N GLU A 155 2.77 2.73 6.05
CA GLU A 155 3.64 3.65 5.33
C GLU A 155 2.91 4.93 4.91
N ALA A 156 3.11 6.00 5.69
CA ALA A 156 2.50 7.30 5.40
C ALA A 156 3.41 8.24 4.57
N LEU A 157 4.65 7.82 4.26
CA LEU A 157 5.64 8.71 3.63
C LEU A 157 6.07 8.28 2.22
N ALA A 158 6.04 6.98 1.92
CA ALA A 158 6.50 6.44 0.65
C ALA A 158 6.01 5.02 0.44
N PHE A 159 5.95 4.58 -0.81
CA PHE A 159 5.88 3.16 -1.16
C PHE A 159 7.18 2.68 -1.82
N THR A 160 7.38 1.37 -1.87
CA THR A 160 8.55 0.73 -2.47
C THR A 160 8.24 0.18 -3.86
N ILE A 161 9.18 0.33 -4.79
CA ILE A 161 9.25 -0.45 -6.03
C ILE A 161 10.55 -1.25 -6.04
N ALA A 162 10.46 -2.57 -5.98
CA ALA A 162 11.57 -3.48 -6.21
C ALA A 162 11.66 -3.82 -7.70
N CYS A 163 12.80 -3.59 -8.36
CA CYS A 163 12.92 -3.72 -9.81
C CYS A 163 14.36 -3.90 -10.30
N SER A 164 14.54 -3.95 -11.63
CA SER A 164 15.86 -3.91 -12.29
C SER A 164 16.45 -2.50 -12.33
N GLU A 165 17.78 -2.38 -12.51
CA GLU A 165 18.46 -1.08 -12.71
C GLU A 165 17.88 -0.30 -13.91
N ARG A 166 17.46 -1.01 -14.97
CA ARG A 166 16.85 -0.38 -16.15
C ARG A 166 15.50 0.25 -15.82
N ALA A 167 14.67 -0.46 -15.06
CA ALA A 167 13.37 0.04 -14.61
C ALA A 167 13.56 1.23 -13.65
N TYR A 168 14.46 1.11 -12.68
CA TYR A 168 14.80 2.20 -11.76
C TYR A 168 15.18 3.49 -12.49
N ALA A 169 16.08 3.41 -13.48
CA ALA A 169 16.48 4.58 -14.27
C ALA A 169 15.29 5.25 -14.99
N ALA A 170 14.34 4.44 -15.51
CA ALA A 170 13.14 4.95 -16.16
C ALA A 170 12.17 5.60 -15.16
N LEU A 171 11.99 5.00 -13.97
CA LEU A 171 11.15 5.56 -12.89
C LEU A 171 11.69 6.92 -12.42
N THR A 172 13.00 7.04 -12.21
CA THR A 172 13.64 8.32 -11.85
C THR A 172 13.49 9.38 -12.94
N ALA A 173 13.49 8.99 -14.22
CA ALA A 173 13.24 9.91 -15.31
C ALA A 173 11.76 10.36 -15.40
N ALA A 174 10.82 9.47 -15.05
CA ALA A 174 9.39 9.74 -15.08
C ALA A 174 8.94 10.64 -13.92
N LEU A 175 9.45 10.40 -12.71
CA LEU A 175 9.18 11.19 -11.51
C LEU A 175 10.50 11.63 -10.85
N PRO A 176 11.17 12.65 -11.43
CA PRO A 176 12.35 13.22 -10.82
C PRO A 176 12.01 13.73 -9.41
N ASP A 177 13.00 13.69 -8.51
CA ASP A 177 12.92 14.15 -7.12
C ASP A 177 11.96 13.38 -6.19
N ARG A 178 11.20 12.41 -6.71
CA ARG A 178 10.31 11.54 -5.93
C ARG A 178 10.86 10.12 -5.77
N VAL A 179 11.61 9.64 -6.76
CA VAL A 179 12.18 8.29 -6.76
C VAL A 179 13.62 8.32 -6.27
N ARG A 180 13.93 7.55 -5.23
CA ARG A 180 15.31 7.33 -4.76
C ARG A 180 15.63 5.86 -4.60
N ARG A 181 16.91 5.53 -4.66
CA ARG A 181 17.41 4.21 -4.25
C ARG A 181 17.45 4.10 -2.73
N ALA A 182 17.12 2.92 -2.23
CA ALA A 182 17.23 2.52 -0.84
C ALA A 182 17.74 1.07 -0.76
N GLN A 183 17.99 0.60 0.46
CA GLN A 183 18.26 -0.80 0.76
C GLN A 183 17.08 -1.37 1.55
N ARG A 184 16.70 -2.60 1.22
CA ARG A 184 15.75 -3.37 2.05
C ARG A 184 16.30 -3.47 3.47
N GLY A 185 15.50 -3.08 4.45
CA GLY A 185 15.90 -3.01 5.86
C GLY A 185 16.45 -1.66 6.31
N ASP A 186 16.48 -0.64 5.45
CA ASP A 186 16.85 0.72 5.87
C ASP A 186 15.90 1.20 6.99
N PRO A 187 16.42 1.77 8.08
CA PRO A 187 15.62 2.25 9.20
C PRO A 187 14.92 3.56 8.80
N GLU A 188 13.83 3.45 8.06
CA GLU A 188 13.04 4.58 7.61
C GLU A 188 11.84 4.81 8.51
N PRO A 189 11.53 6.08 8.85
CA PRO A 189 10.32 6.40 9.58
C PRO A 189 9.09 6.04 8.75
N LEU A 190 8.06 5.53 9.43
CA LEU A 190 6.75 5.25 8.83
C LEU A 190 5.89 6.53 8.72
N TYR A 191 6.15 7.51 9.59
CA TYR A 191 5.37 8.74 9.74
C TYR A 191 6.27 9.97 9.83
N ALA A 192 5.73 11.13 9.44
CA ALA A 192 6.45 12.40 9.54
C ALA A 192 6.75 12.76 11.02
N PRO A 193 7.97 13.22 11.35
CA PRO A 193 8.30 13.64 12.71
C PRO A 193 7.45 14.86 13.10
N GLY A 194 6.57 14.70 14.08
CA GLY A 194 5.70 15.76 14.61
C GLY A 194 4.20 15.59 14.34
N GLY A 195 3.78 14.59 13.56
CA GLY A 195 2.41 14.10 13.59
C GLY A 195 2.14 13.41 14.94
N HIS A 196 0.97 13.58 15.53
CA HIS A 196 0.62 12.98 16.83
C HIS A 196 0.61 11.45 16.76
N GLY A 197 1.77 10.82 16.90
CA GLY A 197 1.95 9.39 17.12
C GLY A 197 3.37 9.20 17.61
N GLU A 198 3.55 8.98 18.91
CA GLU A 198 4.86 8.58 19.42
C GLU A 198 5.33 7.31 18.69
N PRO A 199 6.65 7.13 18.48
CA PRO A 199 7.18 5.92 17.88
C PRO A 199 6.78 4.72 18.75
N ILE A 200 5.94 3.83 18.22
CA ILE A 200 5.72 2.52 18.84
C ILE A 200 7.00 1.72 18.58
N ASP A 201 7.76 1.48 19.64
CA ASP A 201 8.88 0.53 19.62
C ASP A 201 8.33 -0.87 19.29
N PRO A 202 8.72 -1.49 18.15
CA PRO A 202 8.25 -2.82 17.79
C PRO A 202 8.63 -3.89 18.82
N ARG A 203 9.62 -3.61 19.69
CA ARG A 203 10.05 -4.50 20.78
C ARG A 203 9.28 -4.29 22.08
N ALA A 204 8.42 -3.28 22.18
CA ALA A 204 7.62 -3.01 23.37
C ALA A 204 6.33 -3.86 23.45
N LEU A 205 5.94 -4.53 22.36
CA LEU A 205 4.86 -5.52 22.36
C LEU A 205 5.38 -6.88 22.82
N GLY A 206 5.69 -6.97 24.11
CA GLY A 206 6.05 -8.21 24.79
C GLY A 206 4.85 -9.12 25.12
N GLU A 207 3.64 -8.78 24.68
CA GLU A 207 2.43 -9.60 24.89
C GLU A 207 1.52 -9.48 23.67
N PRO A 208 0.85 -10.57 23.24
CA PRO A 208 -0.10 -10.53 22.13
C PRO A 208 -1.28 -9.61 22.46
N VAL A 209 -1.51 -8.61 21.62
CA VAL A 209 -2.70 -7.75 21.69
C VAL A 209 -3.92 -8.60 21.33
N PRO A 210 -4.97 -8.68 22.18
CA PRO A 210 -6.15 -9.45 21.86
C PRO A 210 -6.91 -8.77 20.71
N ALA A 211 -7.26 -9.55 19.69
CA ALA A 211 -8.12 -9.10 18.60
C ALA A 211 -9.44 -8.55 19.19
N GLY A 212 -9.72 -7.27 18.94
CA GLY A 212 -10.99 -6.64 19.30
C GLY A 212 -10.94 -5.47 20.29
N ASP A 213 -9.81 -4.78 20.49
CA ASP A 213 -9.83 -3.51 21.22
C ASP A 213 -10.29 -2.35 20.30
N PRO A 214 -11.49 -1.75 20.53
CA PRO A 214 -12.01 -0.65 19.74
C PRO A 214 -11.22 0.67 19.90
N GLY A 215 -10.18 0.71 20.74
CA GLY A 215 -9.33 1.89 20.96
C GLY A 215 -8.36 2.26 19.84
N PHE A 216 -8.10 1.37 18.86
CA PHE A 216 -7.13 1.62 17.78
C PHE A 216 -7.75 2.32 16.54
N MET A 217 -9.08 2.44 16.49
CA MET A 217 -9.87 3.10 15.43
C MET A 217 -9.96 4.63 15.61
N ARG A 218 -8.81 5.31 15.80
CA ARG A 218 -8.77 6.78 15.82
C ARG A 218 -7.70 7.44 14.95
N TYR A 219 -6.93 6.66 14.20
CA TYR A 219 -5.83 7.21 13.40
C TYR A 219 -6.04 7.25 11.89
N ALA A 220 -7.14 6.68 11.38
CA ALA A 220 -7.58 6.90 10.00
C ALA A 220 -8.86 7.74 10.03
N GLY A 221 -8.75 9.02 9.67
CA GLY A 221 -9.90 9.92 9.51
C GLY A 221 -9.88 11.15 10.41
N LEU A 222 -9.15 12.20 10.00
CA LEU A 222 -9.45 13.57 10.40
C LEU A 222 -8.95 14.59 9.37
N GLY A 223 -9.58 14.56 8.21
CA GLY A 223 -9.69 15.70 7.31
C GLY A 223 -11.15 16.16 7.26
N LEU A 224 -11.41 17.36 7.79
CA LEU A 224 -12.68 18.10 7.81
C LEU A 224 -13.80 17.59 8.73
N LEU A 225 -14.09 18.39 9.78
CA LEU A 225 -15.42 18.98 10.01
C LEU A 225 -15.36 20.15 11.02
N GLY A 226 -15.58 21.36 10.49
CA GLY A 226 -16.41 22.43 11.08
C GLY A 226 -16.12 22.97 12.48
N GLY A 227 -15.32 24.04 12.56
CA GLY A 227 -15.37 24.96 13.69
C GLY A 227 -16.50 26.00 13.52
N PHE A 228 -17.66 25.77 14.15
CA PHE A 228 -18.61 26.83 14.48
C PHE A 228 -18.87 26.80 15.99
N GLY A 229 -18.22 27.71 16.72
CA GLY A 229 -18.47 27.92 18.14
C GLY A 229 -19.72 28.76 18.36
N ILE A 230 -20.75 28.17 18.97
CA ILE A 230 -21.80 28.90 19.68
C ILE A 230 -21.72 28.56 21.17
N GLY A 231 -21.01 29.39 21.93
CA GLY A 231 -20.99 29.33 23.39
C GLY A 231 -22.07 30.25 23.96
N GLY A 232 -23.21 29.68 24.33
CA GLY A 232 -24.25 30.33 25.11
C GLY A 232 -24.09 30.04 26.60
N LEU A 233 -24.19 31.10 27.40
CA LEU A 233 -24.78 31.19 28.74
C LEU A 233 -24.27 30.23 29.84
N SER A 234 -23.63 30.82 30.85
CA SER A 234 -23.79 30.37 32.23
C SER A 234 -24.17 31.58 33.07
N ASP A 235 -25.31 31.44 33.74
CA ASP A 235 -25.92 32.39 34.65
C ASP A 235 -26.09 31.67 36.00
N GLY A 236 -25.93 32.43 37.10
CA GLY A 236 -26.46 32.07 38.41
C GLY A 236 -25.48 31.50 39.44
N GLY A 237 -25.13 32.34 40.43
CA GLY A 237 -24.47 31.97 41.69
C GLY A 237 -23.97 33.18 42.46
#